data_AF-A0A9K3Q3U5-F1
#
_entry.id   AF-A0A9K3Q3U5-F1
#
_cell.length_a   1.000
_cell.length_b   1.000
_cell.length_c   1.000
_cell.angle_alpha   90.00
_cell.angle_beta   90.00
_cell.angle_gamma   90.00
#
_symmetry.space_group_name_H-M   'P 1'
#
loop_
_entity.id
_entity.type
_entity.pdbx_description
1 polymer ?
#
loop_
_entity_poly.entity_id
_entity_poly.type
_entity_poly.pdbx_seq_one_letter_code
_entity_poly.pdbx_strand_id
1 'polypeptide(L)'
;MHLNDRPRDLLIVDNERISANNVKRGILNKRSFFKASATPPLRKEVSFQSFVKAYKILHIDDYSIRQIRNTWYSEDEYKRIKKNMHSCLSSKETSTLKEEDRFICTRGLEDMSLEGQASRQQRREQAREAVLNAQLLQLMLGMKDDESLAHAYAVASFESKRIARLRGIADEQALYSTFQNENHVARVKGLPVFTPSPTLVAPFAA
;
A
#
# COMPACT_ATOMS: atom_id res chain seq x y z
N MET A 1 -11.61 37.48 -9.67
CA MET A 1 -11.19 36.11 -9.36
C MET A 1 -11.45 35.87 -7.87
N HIS A 2 -12.65 35.39 -7.53
CA HIS A 2 -13.03 35.04 -6.16
C HIS A 2 -12.76 33.56 -5.94
N LEU A 3 -12.00 33.27 -4.89
CA LEU A 3 -11.69 31.93 -4.42
C LEU A 3 -12.74 31.49 -3.40
N ASN A 4 -13.29 30.30 -3.64
CA ASN A 4 -13.78 29.33 -2.64
C ASN A 4 -14.99 29.70 -1.79
N ASP A 5 -16.18 29.56 -2.38
CA ASP A 5 -17.36 29.08 -1.66
C ASP A 5 -17.68 27.66 -2.14
N ARG A 6 -17.32 26.65 -1.33
CA ARG A 6 -17.94 25.33 -1.43
C ARG A 6 -18.82 25.13 -0.20
N PRO A 7 -20.11 24.85 -0.35
CA PRO A 7 -20.98 24.55 0.77
C PRO A 7 -20.54 23.23 1.43
N ARG A 8 -20.41 23.26 2.75
CA ARG A 8 -20.30 22.04 3.57
C ARG A 8 -21.70 21.47 3.72
N ASP A 9 -22.06 20.54 2.86
CA ASP A 9 -23.26 19.74 3.07
C ASP A 9 -23.05 18.87 4.31
N LEU A 10 -23.82 19.19 5.36
CA LEU A 10 -24.01 18.35 6.53
C LEU A 10 -24.64 17.03 6.09
N LEU A 11 -23.84 15.98 6.01
CA LEU A 11 -24.35 14.62 6.03
C LEU A 11 -24.70 14.27 7.49
N ILE A 12 -26.00 14.29 7.77
CA ILE A 12 -26.60 13.62 8.93
C ILE A 12 -26.33 12.13 8.74
N VAL A 13 -25.44 11.57 9.55
CA VAL A 13 -25.22 10.13 9.64
C VAL A 13 -26.18 9.61 10.69
N ASP A 14 -27.23 8.93 10.23
CA ASP A 14 -28.16 8.21 11.09
C ASP A 14 -27.41 7.11 11.86
N ASN A 15 -27.38 7.28 13.18
CA ASN A 15 -26.86 6.31 14.15
C ASN A 15 -27.86 5.16 14.29
N GLU A 16 -27.75 4.15 13.41
CA GLU A 16 -28.44 2.89 13.64
C GLU A 16 -27.70 2.05 14.70
N ARG A 17 -28.38 1.94 15.84
CA ARG A 17 -28.08 1.12 17.01
C ARG A 17 -27.74 -0.33 16.62
N ILE A 18 -26.47 -0.70 16.73
CA ILE A 18 -26.10 -2.11 16.80
C ILE A 18 -26.41 -2.60 18.21
N SER A 19 -27.51 -3.35 18.28
CA SER A 19 -28.03 -4.07 19.45
C SER A 19 -26.98 -5.03 20.01
N ALA A 20 -26.46 -4.72 21.19
CA ALA A 20 -25.69 -5.64 22.00
C ALA A 20 -26.66 -6.64 22.64
N ASN A 21 -26.66 -7.91 22.20
CA ASN A 21 -27.16 -9.01 23.01
C ASN A 21 -26.63 -10.39 22.56
N ASN A 22 -26.19 -11.14 23.57
CA ASN A 22 -26.06 -12.60 23.63
C ASN A 22 -24.93 -13.32 22.88
N VAL A 23 -23.79 -13.51 23.58
CA VAL A 23 -23.20 -14.85 23.72
C VAL A 23 -22.75 -15.06 25.17
N LYS A 24 -23.56 -15.76 25.96
CA LYS A 24 -23.21 -16.27 27.28
C LYS A 24 -22.81 -17.73 27.19
N ARG A 25 -21.65 -18.03 27.80
CA ARG A 25 -21.27 -19.27 28.51
C ARG A 25 -20.94 -20.52 27.69
N GLY A 26 -19.74 -21.05 27.93
CA GLY A 26 -19.52 -22.49 27.86
C GLY A 26 -18.05 -22.93 27.99
N ILE A 27 -17.76 -23.54 29.14
CA ILE A 27 -16.74 -24.58 29.36
C ILE A 27 -15.34 -24.11 29.82
N LEU A 28 -15.21 -24.11 31.14
CA LEU A 28 -13.97 -24.25 31.90
C LEU A 28 -13.24 -25.53 31.49
N ASN A 29 -12.13 -25.39 30.76
CA ASN A 29 -11.19 -26.48 30.53
C ASN A 29 -10.05 -26.36 31.57
N LYS A 30 -10.14 -27.14 32.64
CA LYS A 30 -9.08 -27.29 33.65
C LYS A 30 -7.92 -28.09 33.05
N ARG A 31 -7.05 -27.42 32.29
CA ARG A 31 -5.74 -27.99 31.93
C ARG A 31 -4.76 -27.77 33.07
N SER A 32 -4.18 -28.88 33.49
CA SER A 32 -3.15 -29.02 34.51
C SER A 32 -1.99 -28.04 34.31
N PHE A 33 -1.66 -27.33 35.38
CA PHE A 33 -0.48 -26.48 35.51
C PHE A 33 0.77 -27.36 35.56
N PHE A 34 1.31 -27.71 34.39
CA PHE A 34 2.74 -28.02 34.30
C PHE A 34 3.49 -26.72 34.57
N LYS A 35 4.13 -26.62 35.75
CA LYS A 35 5.13 -25.60 36.08
C LYS A 35 6.35 -25.82 35.19
N ALA A 36 6.26 -25.37 33.93
CA ALA A 36 7.45 -25.14 33.13
C ALA A 36 8.23 -24.02 33.82
N SER A 37 9.50 -24.26 34.13
CA SER A 37 10.43 -23.24 34.59
C SER A 37 10.54 -22.16 33.52
N ALA A 38 9.74 -21.10 33.67
CA ALA A 38 9.69 -20.00 32.73
C ALA A 38 11.05 -19.30 32.73
N THR A 39 11.84 -19.55 31.68
CA THR A 39 12.96 -18.68 31.36
C THR A 39 12.42 -17.26 31.22
N PRO A 40 13.03 -16.26 31.87
CA PRO A 40 12.58 -14.88 31.76
C PRO A 40 12.57 -14.50 30.28
N PRO A 41 11.51 -13.85 29.77
CA PRO A 41 11.42 -13.48 28.38
C PRO A 41 12.64 -12.64 28.02
N LEU A 42 13.41 -13.09 27.03
CA LEU A 42 14.54 -12.33 26.49
C LEU A 42 14.01 -10.95 26.08
N ARG A 43 14.53 -9.91 26.72
CA ARG A 43 14.21 -8.53 26.35
C ARG A 43 14.67 -8.34 24.91
N LYS A 44 13.73 -8.12 24.01
CA LYS A 44 14.03 -7.72 22.64
C LYS A 44 14.55 -6.29 22.71
N GLU A 45 15.87 -6.14 22.76
CA GLU A 45 16.50 -4.83 22.72
C GLU A 45 16.82 -4.46 21.27
N VAL A 46 16.35 -3.29 20.86
CA VAL A 46 16.72 -2.70 19.58
C VAL A 46 17.95 -1.84 19.83
N SER A 47 19.13 -2.34 19.44
CA SER A 47 20.36 -1.55 19.43
C SER A 47 20.52 -0.91 18.05
N PHE A 48 20.69 0.40 18.01
CA PHE A 48 21.07 1.09 16.78
C PHE A 48 22.57 1.00 16.56
N GLN A 49 22.99 0.94 15.29
CA GLN A 49 24.40 1.06 14.91
C GLN A 49 24.96 2.38 15.48
N SER A 50 25.99 2.31 16.32
CA SER A 50 26.58 3.49 16.98
C SER A 50 27.13 4.52 15.99
N PHE A 51 27.50 4.07 14.79
CA PHE A 51 27.98 4.91 13.70
C PHE A 51 27.18 4.61 12.42
N VAL A 52 26.33 5.55 12.04
CA VAL A 52 25.60 5.51 10.76
C VAL A 52 26.33 6.38 9.75
N LYS A 53 26.68 5.82 8.59
CA LYS A 53 27.25 6.60 7.48
C LYS A 53 26.12 7.37 6.80
N ALA A 54 25.98 8.65 7.12
CA ALA A 54 25.07 9.55 6.43
C ALA A 54 25.77 10.18 5.22
N TYR A 55 25.05 10.31 4.11
CA TYR A 55 25.49 11.08 2.96
C TYR A 55 24.63 12.34 2.88
N LYS A 56 25.27 13.51 2.76
CA LYS A 56 24.54 14.74 2.50
C LYS A 56 24.02 14.69 1.07
N ILE A 57 22.71 14.72 0.91
CA ILE A 57 22.05 14.88 -0.38
C ILE A 57 21.92 16.38 -0.63
N LEU A 58 22.28 16.84 -1.83
CA LEU A 58 22.12 18.24 -2.23
C LEU A 58 20.63 18.60 -2.28
N HIS A 59 20.27 19.79 -1.80
CA HIS A 59 18.93 20.32 -2.00
C HIS A 59 18.73 20.63 -3.50
N ILE A 60 17.50 20.53 -4.01
CA ILE A 60 17.23 20.75 -5.45
C ILE A 60 17.64 22.17 -5.91
N ASP A 61 17.47 23.16 -5.04
CA ASP A 61 17.87 24.55 -5.30
C ASP A 61 19.40 24.76 -5.30
N ASP A 62 20.16 23.80 -4.75
CA ASP A 62 21.62 23.83 -4.71
C ASP A 62 22.25 23.15 -5.95
N TYR A 63 21.42 22.65 -6.89
CA TYR A 63 21.95 22.01 -8.11
C TYR A 63 22.52 23.06 -9.06
N SER A 64 23.76 22.84 -9.50
CA SER A 64 24.34 23.65 -10.58
C SER A 64 23.60 23.43 -11.89
N ILE A 65 23.62 24.43 -12.78
CA ILE A 65 23.03 24.33 -14.13
C ILE A 65 23.56 23.11 -14.90
N ARG A 66 24.84 22.74 -14.71
CA ARG A 66 25.42 21.54 -15.33
C ARG A 66 24.79 20.26 -14.79
N GLN A 67 24.54 20.17 -13.49
CA GLN A 67 23.87 19.00 -12.88
C GLN A 67 22.41 18.92 -13.34
N ILE A 68 21.71 20.06 -13.40
CA ILE A 68 20.34 20.12 -13.92
C ILE A 68 20.30 19.66 -15.38
N ARG A 69 21.24 20.08 -16.23
CA ARG A 69 21.33 19.62 -17.63
C ARG A 69 21.66 18.12 -17.76
N ASN A 70 22.28 17.54 -16.75
CA ASN A 70 22.63 16.13 -16.69
C ASN A 70 21.58 15.27 -15.98
N THR A 71 20.40 15.82 -15.65
CA THR A 71 19.28 15.00 -15.16
C THR A 71 18.77 14.10 -16.28
N TRP A 72 18.17 12.97 -15.90
CA TRP A 72 17.68 11.97 -16.86
C TRP A 72 16.53 12.48 -17.73
N TYR A 73 15.79 13.47 -17.24
CA TYR A 73 14.68 14.08 -17.95
C TYR A 73 14.81 15.59 -17.89
N SER A 74 14.52 16.22 -19.02
CA SER A 74 14.28 17.66 -19.12
C SER A 74 12.89 18.02 -18.56
N GLU A 75 12.68 19.30 -18.29
CA GLU A 75 11.39 19.80 -17.80
C GLU A 75 10.24 19.50 -18.77
N ASP A 76 10.49 19.62 -20.09
CA ASP A 76 9.48 19.36 -21.12
C ASP A 76 9.16 17.87 -21.25
N GLU A 77 10.16 17.01 -21.13
CA GLU A 77 9.94 15.56 -21.06
C GLU A 77 9.09 15.19 -19.84
N TYR A 78 9.40 15.79 -18.69
CA TYR A 78 8.64 15.55 -17.47
C TYR A 78 7.19 16.04 -17.59
N LYS A 79 6.96 17.23 -18.17
CA LYS A 79 5.61 17.74 -18.49
C LYS A 79 4.87 16.79 -19.43
N ARG A 80 5.53 16.26 -20.46
CA ARG A 80 4.97 15.29 -21.39
C ARG A 80 4.61 13.97 -20.70
N ILE A 81 5.48 13.45 -19.83
CA ILE A 81 5.21 12.26 -19.02
C ILE A 81 3.95 12.47 -18.16
N LYS A 82 3.86 13.60 -17.44
CA LYS A 82 2.67 13.95 -16.65
C LYS A 82 1.40 14.02 -17.51
N LYS A 83 1.47 14.70 -18.67
CA LYS A 83 0.34 14.80 -19.60
C LYS A 83 -0.11 13.42 -20.07
N ASN A 84 0.84 12.54 -20.41
CA ASN A 84 0.55 11.17 -20.83
C ASN A 84 -0.11 10.36 -19.71
N MET A 85 0.37 10.48 -18.46
CA MET A 85 -0.25 9.82 -17.30
C MET A 85 -1.70 10.26 -17.11
N HIS A 86 -1.98 11.58 -17.18
CA HIS A 86 -3.34 12.10 -17.09
C HIS A 86 -4.23 11.65 -18.26
N SER A 87 -3.68 11.61 -19.47
CA SER A 87 -4.40 11.08 -20.64
C SER A 87 -4.78 9.62 -20.45
N CYS A 88 -3.86 8.79 -19.92
CA CYS A 88 -4.13 7.37 -19.65
C CYS A 88 -5.28 7.19 -18.65
N LEU A 89 -5.32 8.01 -17.61
CA LEU A 89 -6.39 7.99 -16.61
C LEU A 89 -7.73 8.43 -17.21
N SER A 90 -7.74 9.54 -17.95
CA SER A 90 -8.94 10.04 -18.60
C SER A 90 -9.54 9.02 -19.56
N SER A 91 -8.71 8.38 -20.40
CA SER A 91 -9.17 7.36 -21.35
C SER A 91 -9.73 6.12 -20.65
N LYS A 92 -9.20 5.76 -19.48
CA LYS A 92 -9.71 4.65 -18.67
C LYS A 92 -11.10 4.95 -18.11
N GLU A 93 -11.32 6.16 -17.62
CA GLU A 93 -12.60 6.58 -17.01
C GLU A 93 -13.71 6.73 -18.03
N THR A 94 -13.41 7.24 -19.24
CA THR A 94 -14.44 7.45 -20.28
C THR A 94 -14.79 6.17 -21.06
N SER A 95 -14.07 5.05 -20.86
CA SER A 95 -14.25 3.79 -21.61
C SER A 95 -14.16 3.94 -23.14
N THR A 96 -13.62 5.06 -23.63
CA THR A 96 -13.45 5.37 -25.06
C THR A 96 -12.12 4.84 -25.60
N LEU A 97 -11.66 3.69 -25.09
CA LEU A 97 -10.41 3.08 -25.54
C LEU A 97 -10.62 2.54 -26.95
N LYS A 98 -9.87 3.09 -27.92
CA LYS A 98 -9.80 2.49 -29.25
C LYS A 98 -9.09 1.13 -29.15
N GLU A 99 -9.28 0.24 -30.12
CA GLU A 99 -8.56 -1.05 -30.19
C GLU A 99 -7.04 -0.89 -30.10
N GLU A 100 -6.54 0.25 -30.55
CA GLU A 100 -5.14 0.69 -30.56
C GLU A 100 -4.61 1.02 -29.15
N ASP A 101 -5.49 1.45 -28.25
CA ASP A 101 -5.19 1.86 -26.87
C ASP A 101 -5.23 0.69 -25.88
N ARG A 102 -5.37 -0.56 -26.37
CA ARG A 102 -5.43 -1.77 -25.51
C ARG A 102 -4.17 -2.02 -24.67
N PHE A 103 -3.10 -1.27 -24.90
CA PHE A 103 -1.84 -1.38 -24.17
C PHE A 103 -1.61 -0.27 -23.13
N ILE A 104 -2.62 0.54 -22.79
CA ILE A 104 -2.47 1.56 -21.74
C ILE A 104 -2.24 0.87 -20.38
N CYS A 105 -1.00 0.93 -19.91
CA CYS A 105 -0.62 0.44 -18.60
C CYS A 105 -1.15 1.40 -17.52
N THR A 106 -2.15 0.96 -16.76
CA THR A 106 -2.71 1.74 -15.64
C THR A 106 -2.03 1.43 -14.31
N ARG A 107 -1.03 0.55 -14.34
CA ARG A 107 -0.27 0.14 -13.16
C ARG A 107 0.55 1.31 -12.60
N GLY A 108 0.45 1.54 -11.30
CA GLY A 108 1.09 2.67 -10.62
C GLY A 108 0.31 3.98 -10.74
N LEU A 109 -0.79 4.02 -11.52
CA LEU A 109 -1.66 5.17 -11.66
C LEU A 109 -2.99 4.98 -10.92
N GLU A 110 -3.21 3.85 -10.26
CA GLU A 110 -4.53 3.50 -9.73
C GLU A 110 -4.99 4.44 -8.65
N ASP A 111 -4.05 4.91 -7.85
CA ASP A 111 -4.33 5.88 -6.82
C ASP A 111 -4.26 7.33 -7.31
N MET A 112 -4.10 7.56 -8.62
CA MET A 112 -4.22 8.88 -9.23
C MET A 112 -5.61 9.13 -9.78
N SER A 113 -6.44 8.08 -9.95
CA SER A 113 -7.87 8.27 -10.23
C SER A 113 -8.60 8.86 -9.03
N LEU A 114 -9.74 9.50 -9.25
CA LEU A 114 -10.54 10.06 -8.16
C LEU A 114 -10.96 8.99 -7.14
N GLU A 115 -11.39 7.83 -7.64
CA GLU A 115 -11.77 6.68 -6.81
C GLU A 115 -10.58 6.15 -6.00
N GLY A 116 -9.42 5.98 -6.63
CA GLY A 116 -8.22 5.48 -5.96
C GLY A 116 -7.71 6.44 -4.89
N GLN A 117 -7.73 7.74 -5.17
CA GLN A 117 -7.40 8.77 -4.18
C GLN A 117 -8.36 8.73 -2.99
N ALA A 118 -9.68 8.71 -3.24
CA ALA A 118 -10.70 8.66 -2.19
C ALA A 118 -10.56 7.39 -1.35
N SER A 119 -10.42 6.22 -1.98
CA SER A 119 -10.22 4.94 -1.30
C SER A 119 -8.95 4.94 -0.45
N ARG A 120 -7.83 5.45 -0.97
CA ARG A 120 -6.57 5.54 -0.22
C ARG A 120 -6.69 6.48 0.97
N GLN A 121 -7.33 7.63 0.80
CA GLN A 121 -7.57 8.58 1.87
C GLN A 121 -8.44 7.97 2.97
N GLN A 122 -9.56 7.35 2.60
CA GLN A 122 -10.48 6.70 3.53
C GLN A 122 -9.76 5.63 4.37
N ARG A 123 -8.97 4.74 3.75
CA ARG A 123 -8.22 3.70 4.48
C ARG A 123 -7.21 4.30 5.46
N ARG A 124 -6.56 5.42 5.11
CA ARG A 124 -5.65 6.14 6.02
C ARG A 124 -6.39 6.77 7.19
N GLU A 125 -7.56 7.34 6.93
CA GLU A 125 -8.41 7.94 7.97
C GLU A 125 -8.89 6.89 8.95
N GLN A 126 -9.43 5.76 8.47
CA GLN A 126 -9.85 4.63 9.30
C GLN A 126 -8.70 4.08 10.17
N ALA A 127 -7.50 3.94 9.61
CA ALA A 127 -6.34 3.49 10.38
C ALA A 127 -5.92 4.48 11.47
N ARG A 128 -5.97 5.79 11.18
CA ARG A 128 -5.71 6.83 12.18
C ARG A 128 -6.78 6.86 13.27
N GLU A 129 -8.04 6.82 12.87
CA GLU A 129 -9.18 6.83 13.78
C GLU A 129 -9.14 5.64 14.75
N ALA A 130 -8.84 4.43 14.25
CA ALA A 130 -8.68 3.25 15.09
C ALA A 130 -7.62 3.43 16.19
N VAL A 131 -6.47 4.03 15.84
CA VAL A 131 -5.39 4.30 16.80
C VAL A 131 -5.81 5.39 17.79
N LEU A 132 -6.39 6.49 17.33
CA LEU A 132 -6.84 7.59 18.19
C LEU A 132 -7.92 7.14 19.17
N ASN A 133 -8.87 6.31 18.73
CA ASN A 133 -9.90 5.74 19.60
C ASN A 133 -9.30 4.82 20.66
N ALA A 134 -8.32 3.97 20.29
CA ALA A 134 -7.61 3.12 21.24
C ALA A 134 -6.80 3.95 22.25
N GLN A 135 -6.14 5.02 21.82
CA GLN A 135 -5.42 5.96 22.69
C GLN A 135 -6.38 6.67 23.66
N LEU A 136 -7.53 7.13 23.17
CA LEU A 136 -8.55 7.78 24.00
C LEU A 136 -9.06 6.82 25.08
N LEU A 137 -9.32 5.55 24.72
CA LEU A 137 -9.73 4.52 25.68
C LEU A 137 -8.64 4.27 26.73
N GLN A 138 -7.37 4.16 26.33
CA GLN A 138 -6.25 4.01 27.25
C GLN A 138 -6.14 5.18 28.23
N LEU A 139 -6.32 6.41 27.73
CA LEU A 139 -6.31 7.63 28.55
C LEU A 139 -7.44 7.61 29.58
N MET A 140 -8.67 7.27 29.17
CA MET A 140 -9.83 7.18 30.07
C MET A 140 -9.66 6.11 31.16
N LEU A 141 -8.94 5.03 30.85
CA LEU A 141 -8.67 3.93 31.79
C LEU A 141 -7.38 4.15 32.61
N GLY A 142 -6.61 5.21 32.34
CA GLY A 142 -5.33 5.48 33.01
C GLY A 142 -4.26 4.41 32.72
N MET A 143 -4.31 3.76 31.56
CA MET A 143 -3.37 2.70 31.17
C MET A 143 -2.50 3.13 29.99
N LYS A 144 -1.38 2.44 29.78
CA LYS A 144 -0.53 2.57 28.60
C LYS A 144 -0.18 1.19 28.10
N ASP A 145 -0.63 0.87 26.89
CA ASP A 145 -0.43 -0.44 26.28
C ASP A 145 -0.14 -0.30 24.78
N ASP A 146 1.14 -0.30 24.43
CA ASP A 146 1.57 -0.07 23.05
C ASP A 146 1.16 -1.23 22.12
N GLU A 147 0.98 -2.44 22.66
CA GLU A 147 0.57 -3.62 21.88
C GLU A 147 -0.89 -3.54 21.43
N SER A 148 -1.80 -3.01 22.26
CA SER A 148 -3.18 -2.81 21.82
C SER A 148 -3.32 -1.72 20.75
N LEU A 149 -2.48 -0.67 20.77
CA LEU A 149 -2.42 0.31 19.69
C LEU A 149 -1.93 -0.31 18.38
N ALA A 150 -0.87 -1.12 18.46
CA ALA A 150 -0.34 -1.85 17.31
C ALA A 150 -1.39 -2.81 16.75
N HIS A 151 -2.12 -3.52 17.61
CA HIS A 151 -3.22 -4.39 17.22
C HIS A 151 -4.35 -3.63 16.53
N ALA A 152 -4.79 -2.49 17.08
CA ALA A 152 -5.84 -1.66 16.48
C ALA A 152 -5.45 -1.19 15.06
N TYR A 153 -4.20 -0.75 14.88
CA TYR A 153 -3.69 -0.39 13.55
C TYR A 153 -3.60 -1.60 12.61
N ALA A 154 -3.12 -2.74 13.09
CA ALA A 154 -2.99 -3.96 12.29
C ALA A 154 -4.35 -4.45 11.78
N VAL A 155 -5.38 -4.41 12.62
CA VAL A 155 -6.76 -4.73 12.24
C VAL A 155 -7.29 -3.75 11.19
N ALA A 156 -7.14 -2.44 11.42
CA ALA A 156 -7.62 -1.42 10.48
C ALA A 156 -6.89 -1.44 9.13
N SER A 157 -5.61 -1.82 9.11
CA SER A 157 -4.78 -1.88 7.89
C SER A 157 -4.79 -3.25 7.19
N PHE A 158 -5.46 -4.26 7.76
CA PHE A 158 -5.49 -5.63 7.24
C PHE A 158 -5.95 -5.70 5.78
N GLU A 159 -7.05 -5.03 5.45
CA GLU A 159 -7.61 -5.05 4.10
C GLU A 159 -6.68 -4.40 3.08
N SER A 160 -5.99 -3.30 3.45
CA SER A 160 -4.98 -2.67 2.59
C SER A 160 -3.84 -3.65 2.28
N LYS A 161 -3.37 -4.38 3.29
CA LYS A 161 -2.32 -5.40 3.13
C LYS A 161 -2.78 -6.56 2.24
N ARG A 162 -4.02 -7.01 2.43
CA ARG A 162 -4.63 -8.09 1.62
C ARG A 162 -4.73 -7.68 0.15
N ILE A 163 -5.28 -6.49 -0.13
CA ILE A 163 -5.40 -5.95 -1.49
C ILE A 163 -4.02 -5.84 -2.14
N ALA A 164 -3.03 -5.26 -1.44
CA ALA A 164 -1.68 -5.13 -1.97
C ALA A 164 -1.06 -6.50 -2.32
N ARG A 165 -1.27 -7.52 -1.47
CA ARG A 165 -0.80 -8.89 -1.72
C ARG A 165 -1.46 -9.50 -2.94
N LEU A 166 -2.80 -9.50 -3.01
CA LEU A 166 -3.55 -10.04 -4.14
C LEU A 166 -3.13 -9.37 -5.44
N ARG A 167 -2.91 -8.07 -5.37
CA ARG A 167 -2.51 -7.25 -6.50
C ARG A 167 -1.09 -7.60 -6.99
N GLY A 168 -0.13 -7.82 -6.09
CA GLY A 168 1.20 -8.29 -6.47
C GLY A 168 1.20 -9.67 -7.13
N ILE A 169 0.36 -10.59 -6.65
CA ILE A 169 0.18 -11.92 -7.27
C ILE A 169 -0.39 -11.78 -8.69
N ALA A 170 -1.38 -10.90 -8.88
CA ALA A 170 -1.96 -10.66 -10.19
C ALA A 170 -0.93 -10.10 -11.19
N ASP A 171 -0.05 -9.19 -10.75
CA ASP A 171 1.02 -8.67 -11.60
C ASP A 171 2.02 -9.75 -11.99
N GLU A 172 2.43 -10.56 -11.02
CA GLU A 172 3.34 -11.68 -11.25
C GLU A 172 2.75 -12.63 -12.32
N GLN A 173 1.48 -12.98 -12.20
CA GLN A 173 0.78 -13.82 -13.18
C GLN A 173 0.69 -13.17 -14.57
N ALA A 174 0.40 -11.87 -14.64
CA ALA A 174 0.34 -11.12 -15.89
C ALA A 174 1.70 -11.04 -16.60
N LEU A 175 2.80 -10.96 -15.83
CA LEU A 175 4.14 -11.04 -16.39
C LEU A 175 4.43 -12.42 -16.97
N TYR A 176 4.13 -13.49 -16.24
CA TYR A 176 4.35 -14.85 -16.74
C TYR A 176 3.61 -15.15 -18.04
N SER A 177 2.35 -14.72 -18.17
CA SER A 177 1.59 -14.91 -19.41
C SER A 177 2.18 -14.14 -20.58
N THR A 178 2.65 -12.92 -20.35
CA THR A 178 3.34 -12.10 -21.36
C THR A 178 4.63 -12.76 -21.82
N PHE A 179 5.47 -13.26 -20.89
CA PHE A 179 6.70 -13.98 -21.23
C PHE A 179 6.45 -15.27 -22.01
N GLN A 180 5.40 -16.04 -21.67
CA GLN A 180 5.04 -17.24 -22.41
C GLN A 180 4.64 -16.93 -23.86
N ASN A 181 3.88 -15.85 -24.06
CA ASN A 181 3.48 -15.38 -25.39
C ASN A 181 4.69 -14.91 -26.21
N GLU A 182 5.58 -14.11 -25.62
CA GLU A 182 6.81 -13.66 -26.27
C GLU A 182 7.72 -14.83 -26.66
N ASN A 183 7.89 -15.79 -25.76
CA ASN A 183 8.66 -17.01 -26.03
C ASN A 183 8.03 -17.86 -27.13
N HIS A 184 6.70 -17.94 -27.20
CA HIS A 184 6.01 -18.60 -28.30
C HIS A 184 6.31 -17.90 -29.65
N VAL A 185 6.20 -16.57 -29.69
CA VAL A 185 6.52 -15.78 -30.89
C VAL A 185 7.99 -15.91 -31.28
N ALA A 186 8.92 -15.90 -30.32
CA ALA A 186 10.34 -16.07 -30.56
C ALA A 186 10.63 -17.45 -31.18
N ARG A 187 10.02 -18.52 -30.66
CA ARG A 187 10.14 -19.88 -31.22
C ARG A 187 9.66 -19.95 -32.67
N VAL A 188 8.50 -19.36 -32.97
CA VAL A 188 7.95 -19.31 -34.33
C VAL A 188 8.89 -18.57 -35.30
N LYS A 189 9.61 -17.55 -34.80
CA LYS A 189 10.57 -16.75 -35.60
C LYS A 189 12.00 -17.30 -35.59
N GLY A 190 12.28 -18.43 -34.93
CA GLY A 190 13.64 -18.97 -34.79
C GLY A 190 14.59 -18.10 -33.95
N LEU A 191 14.05 -17.24 -33.09
CA LEU A 191 14.82 -16.38 -32.18
C LEU A 191 15.12 -17.12 -30.86
N PRO A 192 16.20 -16.73 -30.16
CA PRO A 192 16.50 -17.31 -28.85
C PRO A 192 15.38 -17.05 -27.85
N VAL A 193 15.03 -18.08 -27.07
CA VAL A 193 13.97 -18.05 -26.06
C VAL A 193 14.56 -17.55 -24.75
N PHE A 194 13.88 -16.61 -24.09
CA PHE A 194 14.29 -16.13 -22.78
C PHE A 194 13.76 -17.06 -21.69
N THR A 195 14.67 -17.71 -20.95
CA THR A 195 14.32 -18.47 -19.75
C THR A 195 14.55 -17.60 -18.51
N PRO A 196 13.50 -17.30 -17.71
CA PRO A 196 13.70 -16.55 -16.48
C PRO A 196 14.60 -17.34 -15.53
N SER A 197 15.51 -16.63 -14.84
CA SER A 197 16.40 -17.25 -13.85
C SER A 197 15.58 -17.92 -12.74
N PRO A 198 15.88 -19.17 -12.37
CA PRO A 198 15.10 -19.93 -11.37
C PRO A 198 15.11 -19.32 -9.96
N THR A 199 15.99 -18.34 -9.70
CA THR A 199 16.13 -17.67 -8.41
C THR A 199 14.94 -16.78 -8.00
N LEU A 200 14.03 -16.46 -8.93
CA LEU A 200 12.86 -15.60 -8.66
C LEU A 200 11.60 -16.36 -8.22
N VAL A 201 11.61 -17.70 -8.22
CA VAL A 201 10.40 -18.52 -8.01
C VAL A 201 10.36 -19.19 -6.64
N ALA A 202 11.29 -18.89 -5.72
CA ALA A 202 11.16 -19.39 -4.35
C ALA A 202 9.87 -18.83 -3.74
N PRO A 203 8.86 -19.67 -3.44
CA PRO A 203 7.65 -19.18 -2.81
C PRO A 203 8.04 -18.57 -1.46
N PHE A 204 7.62 -17.33 -1.22
CA PHE A 204 7.64 -16.74 0.11
C PHE A 204 6.77 -17.64 1.01
N ALA A 205 7.40 -18.60 1.67
CA ALA A 205 6.77 -19.43 2.69
C ALA A 205 6.25 -18.48 3.78
N ALA A 206 4.93 -18.49 3.95
CA ALA A 206 4.19 -17.63 4.86
C ALA A 206 4.31 -18.08 6.32
#